data_AF-A0A2U3D8Q7-F1
#
_entry.id   AF-A0A2U3D8Q7-F1
#
_cell.length_a   1.000
_cell.length_b   1.000
_cell.length_c   1.000
_cell.angle_alpha   90.00
_cell.angle_beta   90.00
_cell.angle_gamma   90.00
#
_symmetry.space_group_name_H-M   'P 1'
#
loop_
_entity.id
_entity.type
_entity.pdbx_description
1 polymer ?
#
loop_
_entity_poly.entity_id
_entity_poly.type
_entity_poly.pdbx_seq_one_letter_code
_entity_poly.pdbx_strand_id
1 'polypeptide(L)'
;MFELHVVLGLIAMILSSLLLLWNALRFGNGWKRPGFGRILLVLLDLQVLIGLIVFIAHPIWGLFLLHPLIMIVVVGIAHVLVQEKRKPQTQLVGYLLTTLLLMVGVYFATRFA
;
A
#
# COMPACT_ATOMS: atom_id res chain seq x y z
N MET A 1 8.53 0.97 18.36
CA MET A 1 7.65 1.74 17.45
C MET A 1 8.14 1.70 16.01
N PHE A 2 9.41 2.03 15.75
CA PHE A 2 10.00 1.95 14.41
C PHE A 2 9.99 0.53 13.83
N GLU A 3 10.50 -0.47 14.55
CA GLU A 3 10.50 -1.87 14.07
C GLU A 3 9.10 -2.40 13.74
N LEU A 4 8.11 -2.05 14.56
CA LEU A 4 6.72 -2.45 14.34
C LEU A 4 6.16 -1.82 13.05
N HIS A 5 6.51 -0.57 12.75
CA HIS A 5 6.15 0.09 11.48
C HIS A 5 6.80 -0.58 10.26
N VAL A 6 8.07 -1.00 10.38
CA VAL A 6 8.78 -1.74 9.31
C VAL A 6 8.14 -3.10 9.07
N VAL A 7 7.83 -3.86 10.13
CA VAL A 7 7.18 -5.18 10.03
C VAL A 7 5.80 -5.05 9.39
N LEU A 8 4.99 -4.08 9.81
CA LEU A 8 3.68 -3.83 9.19
C LEU A 8 3.81 -3.41 7.72
N GLY A 9 4.84 -2.63 7.37
CA GLY A 9 5.15 -2.26 5.99
C GLY A 9 5.46 -3.48 5.11
N LEU A 10 6.27 -4.42 5.63
CA LEU A 10 6.54 -5.69 4.94
C LEU A 10 5.28 -6.54 4.79
N ILE A 11 4.45 -6.65 5.83
CA ILE A 11 3.17 -7.36 5.76
C ILE A 11 2.25 -6.75 4.70
N ALA A 12 2.13 -5.42 4.69
CA ALA A 12 1.33 -4.69 3.70
C ALA A 12 1.85 -4.92 2.27
N MET A 13 3.17 -4.94 2.06
CA MET A 13 3.78 -5.21 0.75
C MET A 13 3.50 -6.64 0.28
N ILE A 14 3.66 -7.65 1.16
CA ILE A 14 3.36 -9.04 0.84
C ILE A 14 1.88 -9.19 0.50
N LEU A 15 0.99 -8.65 1.33
CA LEU A 15 -0.46 -8.73 1.10
C LEU A 15 -0.87 -7.99 -0.17
N SER A 16 -0.33 -6.80 -0.45
CA SER A 16 -0.59 -6.09 -1.70
C SER A 16 -0.19 -6.93 -2.92
N SER A 17 0.96 -7.61 -2.85
CA SER A 17 1.45 -8.47 -3.92
C SER A 17 0.56 -9.71 -4.12
N LEU A 18 0.14 -10.35 -3.03
CA LEU A 18 -0.80 -11.48 -3.08
C LEU A 18 -2.17 -11.06 -3.64
N LEU A 19 -2.65 -9.86 -3.29
CA LEU A 19 -3.92 -9.34 -3.77
C LEU A 19 -3.88 -8.89 -5.23
N LEU A 20 -2.74 -8.38 -5.68
CA LEU A 20 -2.47 -8.12 -7.09
C LEU A 20 -2.52 -9.43 -7.89
N LEU A 21 -1.82 -10.47 -7.41
CA LEU A 21 -1.82 -11.79 -8.05
C LEU A 21 -3.23 -12.40 -8.07
N TRP A 22 -3.95 -12.34 -6.94
CA TRP A 22 -5.34 -12.80 -6.86
C TRP A 22 -6.24 -12.08 -7.86
N ASN A 23 -6.13 -10.76 -7.99
CA ASN A 23 -6.92 -10.01 -8.97
C ASN A 23 -6.53 -10.34 -10.41
N ALA A 24 -5.25 -10.49 -10.70
CA ALA A 24 -4.77 -10.90 -12.02
C ALA A 24 -5.37 -12.27 -12.41
N LEU A 25 -5.33 -13.25 -11.51
CA LEU A 25 -5.93 -14.58 -11.72
C LEU A 25 -7.46 -14.52 -11.84
N ARG A 26 -8.12 -13.76 -10.97
CA ARG A 26 -9.59 -13.58 -10.99
C ARG A 26 -10.05 -13.04 -12.34
N PHE A 27 -9.36 -12.01 -12.85
CA PHE A 27 -9.71 -11.40 -14.13
C PHE A 27 -9.30 -12.25 -15.33
N GLY A 28 -8.14 -12.90 -15.28
CA GLY A 28 -7.70 -13.82 -16.35
C GLY A 28 -8.66 -14.99 -16.55
N ASN A 29 -9.26 -15.49 -15.46
CA ASN A 29 -10.20 -16.61 -15.49
C ASN A 29 -11.69 -16.19 -15.54
N GLY A 30 -12.00 -14.89 -15.62
CA GLY A 30 -13.37 -14.38 -15.68
C GLY A 30 -14.22 -14.60 -14.41
N TRP A 31 -13.59 -14.80 -13.25
CA TRP A 31 -14.28 -15.12 -12.00
C TRP A 31 -14.99 -13.90 -11.40
N LYS A 32 -16.28 -14.04 -11.06
CA LYS A 32 -17.09 -13.00 -10.39
C LYS A 32 -16.97 -13.01 -8.86
N ARG A 33 -15.88 -13.56 -8.30
CA ARG A 33 -15.67 -13.61 -6.84
C ARG A 33 -15.42 -12.20 -6.28
N PRO A 34 -15.86 -11.90 -5.04
CA PRO A 34 -15.59 -10.63 -4.40
C PRO A 34 -14.07 -10.39 -4.30
N GLY A 35 -13.69 -9.12 -4.41
CA GLY A 35 -12.31 -8.70 -4.20
C GLY A 35 -12.00 -8.62 -2.71
N PHE A 36 -10.72 -8.43 -2.39
CA PHE A 36 -10.28 -8.15 -1.01
C PHE A 36 -9.72 -6.72 -0.92
N GLY A 37 -10.21 -5.80 -1.76
CA GLY A 37 -9.74 -4.41 -1.82
C GLY A 37 -9.87 -3.70 -0.49
N ARG A 38 -10.96 -3.97 0.25
CA ARG A 38 -11.19 -3.39 1.57
C ARG A 38 -10.11 -3.74 2.59
N ILE A 39 -9.58 -4.98 2.55
CA ILE A 39 -8.51 -5.41 3.46
C ILE A 39 -7.23 -4.61 3.17
N LEU A 40 -6.89 -4.44 1.89
CA LEU A 40 -5.74 -3.63 1.48
C LEU A 40 -5.86 -2.18 1.95
N LEU A 41 -7.05 -1.58 1.78
CA LEU A 41 -7.30 -0.20 2.20
C LEU A 41 -7.11 -0.01 3.71
N VAL A 42 -7.69 -0.90 4.52
CA VAL A 42 -7.55 -0.83 5.98
C VAL A 42 -6.09 -0.98 6.41
N LEU A 43 -5.34 -1.86 5.77
CA LEU A 43 -3.91 -2.05 6.06
C LEU A 43 -3.08 -0.82 5.68
N LEU A 44 -3.35 -0.22 4.52
CA LEU A 44 -2.68 1.00 4.09
C LEU A 44 -3.00 2.19 5.00
N ASP A 45 -4.26 2.34 5.41
CA ASP A 45 -4.68 3.37 6.36
C ASP A 45 -3.96 3.21 7.70
N LEU A 46 -3.87 1.98 8.21
CA LEU A 46 -3.14 1.67 9.44
C LEU A 46 -1.64 1.96 9.29
N GLN A 47 -1.04 1.61 8.15
CA GLN A 47 0.38 1.86 7.88
C GLN A 47 0.70 3.36 7.85
N VAL A 48 -0.15 4.16 7.19
CA VAL A 48 0.01 5.62 7.16
C VAL A 48 -0.19 6.24 8.55
N LEU A 49 -1.20 5.79 9.29
CA LEU A 49 -1.44 6.28 10.65
C LEU A 49 -0.25 6.01 11.57
N ILE A 50 0.27 4.77 11.56
CA ILE A 50 1.45 4.40 12.35
C ILE A 50 2.68 5.16 11.87
N GLY A 51 2.86 5.32 10.56
CA GLY A 51 3.96 6.10 10.00
C GLY A 51 3.93 7.56 10.46
N LEU A 52 2.75 8.18 10.50
CA LEU A 52 2.55 9.53 11.01
C LEU A 52 2.87 9.63 12.51
N ILE A 53 2.43 8.66 13.32
CA ILE A 53 2.76 8.60 14.75
C ILE A 53 4.26 8.48 14.95
N VAL A 54 4.94 7.61 14.18
CA VAL A 54 6.40 7.44 14.24
C VAL A 54 7.11 8.74 13.85
N PHE A 55 6.65 9.42 12.81
CA PHE A 55 7.20 10.69 12.36
C PHE A 55 7.06 11.80 13.40
N ILE A 56 5.91 11.91 14.09
CA ILE A 56 5.70 12.89 15.16
C ILE A 56 6.58 12.54 16.38
N ALA A 57 6.69 11.26 16.73
CA ALA A 57 7.49 10.81 17.87
C ALA A 57 9.00 10.99 17.64
N HIS A 58 9.46 10.85 16.39
CA HIS A 58 10.86 11.01 15.99
C HIS A 58 10.91 11.84 14.71
N PRO A 59 10.87 13.18 14.81
CA PRO A 59 10.85 14.06 13.64
C PRO A 59 12.19 13.97 12.90
N ILE A 60 12.18 13.28 11.76
CA ILE A 60 13.33 13.11 10.88
C ILE A 60 13.18 14.06 9.69
N TRP A 61 14.18 14.92 9.45
CA TRP A 61 14.15 15.94 8.40
C TRP A 61 14.89 15.48 7.13
N GLY A 62 14.65 16.16 6.01
CA GLY A 62 15.35 15.90 4.74
C GLY A 62 14.64 14.85 3.86
N LEU A 63 15.41 13.99 3.20
CA LEU A 63 14.88 12.98 2.26
C LEU A 63 13.90 11.98 2.91
N PHE A 64 13.91 11.86 4.23
CA PHE A 64 12.94 11.07 4.99
C PHE A 64 11.50 11.56 4.88
N LEU A 65 11.27 12.86 4.62
CA LEU A 65 9.93 13.42 4.41
C LEU A 65 9.24 12.88 3.15
N LEU A 66 10.02 12.34 2.21
CA LEU A 66 9.48 11.72 1.00
C LEU A 66 8.71 10.45 1.31
N HIS A 67 9.11 9.68 2.32
CA HIS A 67 8.43 8.44 2.68
C HIS A 67 6.96 8.66 3.09
N PRO A 68 6.61 9.49 4.10
CA PRO A 68 5.22 9.73 4.46
C PRO A 68 4.43 10.39 3.32
N LEU A 69 5.05 11.26 2.52
CA LEU A 69 4.40 11.86 1.35
C LEU A 69 4.01 10.79 0.31
N ILE A 70 4.92 9.88 -0.02
CA ILE A 70 4.68 8.75 -0.93
C ILE A 70 3.55 7.88 -0.37
N MET A 71 3.57 7.56 0.92
CA MET A 71 2.57 6.69 1.54
C MET A 71 1.16 7.32 1.52
N ILE A 72 1.04 8.64 1.68
CA ILE A 72 -0.24 9.35 1.51
C ILE A 72 -0.74 9.23 0.06
N VAL A 73 0.15 9.39 -0.92
CA VAL A 73 -0.18 9.22 -2.35
C VAL A 73 -0.65 7.79 -2.64
N VAL A 74 0.01 6.79 -2.05
CA VAL A 74 -0.38 5.37 -2.15
C VAL A 74 -1.79 5.15 -1.64
N VAL A 75 -2.10 5.64 -0.44
CA VAL A 75 -3.44 5.53 0.16
C VAL A 75 -4.49 6.20 -0.73
N GLY A 76 -4.20 7.40 -1.24
CA GLY A 76 -5.10 8.10 -2.15
C GLY A 76 -5.40 7.31 -3.42
N ILE A 77 -4.36 6.77 -4.07
CA ILE A 77 -4.49 5.94 -5.28
C ILE A 77 -5.31 4.68 -4.97
N ALA A 78 -5.01 3.99 -3.88
CA ALA A 78 -5.71 2.78 -3.49
C ALA A 78 -7.20 3.07 -3.26
N HIS A 79 -7.54 4.13 -2.49
CA HIS A 79 -8.93 4.50 -2.23
C HIS A 79 -9.70 4.92 -3.48
N VAL A 80 -9.03 5.41 -4.53
CA VAL A 80 -9.70 5.82 -5.77
C VAL A 80 -9.87 4.65 -6.76
N LEU A 81 -8.84 3.82 -6.90
CA LEU A 81 -8.73 2.83 -7.97
C LEU A 81 -9.06 1.39 -7.52
N VAL A 82 -8.83 1.04 -6.25
CA VAL A 82 -9.02 -0.33 -5.72
C VAL A 82 -10.45 -0.59 -5.22
N GLN A 83 -11.35 0.40 -5.33
CA GLN A 83 -12.75 0.22 -4.93
C GLN A 83 -13.46 -0.87 -5.75
N GLU A 84 -14.26 -1.70 -5.08
CA GLU A 84 -14.97 -2.84 -5.69
C GLU A 84 -15.92 -2.46 -6.83
N LYS A 85 -16.43 -1.22 -6.83
CA LYS A 85 -17.33 -0.70 -7.88
C LYS A 85 -16.61 -0.31 -9.18
N ARG A 86 -15.28 -0.34 -9.22
CA ARG A 86 -14.49 0.05 -10.41
C ARG A 86 -14.38 -1.09 -11.44
N LYS A 87 -14.13 -0.71 -12.69
CA LYS A 87 -13.88 -1.67 -13.78
C LYS A 87 -12.68 -2.57 -13.42
N PRO A 88 -12.69 -3.86 -13.80
CA PRO A 88 -11.59 -4.80 -13.57
C PRO A 88 -10.20 -4.27 -13.93
N GLN A 89 -10.07 -3.66 -15.10
CA GLN A 89 -8.81 -3.09 -15.59
C GLN A 89 -8.31 -1.95 -14.69
N THR A 90 -9.23 -1.08 -14.25
CA THR A 90 -8.91 0.02 -13.32
C THR A 90 -8.47 -0.50 -11.96
N GLN A 91 -9.12 -1.55 -11.45
CA GLN A 91 -8.70 -2.20 -10.21
C GLN A 91 -7.30 -2.79 -10.33
N LEU A 92 -7.01 -3.51 -11.43
CA LEU A 92 -5.69 -4.09 -11.66
C LEU A 92 -4.59 -3.01 -11.69
N VAL A 93 -4.83 -1.90 -12.40
CA VAL A 93 -3.91 -0.74 -12.40
C VAL A 93 -3.75 -0.17 -11.00
N GLY A 94 -4.83 -0.05 -10.23
CA GLY A 94 -4.79 0.38 -8.83
C GLY A 94 -3.89 -0.50 -7.97
N TYR A 95 -4.08 -1.83 -8.02
CA TYR A 95 -3.23 -2.77 -7.29
C TYR A 95 -1.77 -2.72 -7.74
N LEU A 96 -1.52 -2.59 -9.05
CA LEU A 96 -0.18 -2.49 -9.61
C LEU A 96 0.53 -1.24 -9.09
N LEU A 97 -0.09 -0.06 -9.22
CA LEU A 97 0.46 1.21 -8.75
C LEU A 97 0.68 1.20 -7.24
N THR A 98 -0.29 0.70 -6.47
CA THR A 98 -0.18 0.57 -5.01
C THR A 98 1.01 -0.29 -4.63
N THR A 99 1.18 -1.43 -5.28
CA THR A 99 2.28 -2.36 -5.01
C THR A 99 3.63 -1.76 -5.37
N LEU A 100 3.76 -1.13 -6.54
CA LEU A 100 5.00 -0.48 -6.98
C LEU A 100 5.42 0.65 -6.03
N LEU A 101 4.47 1.50 -5.64
CA LEU A 101 4.76 2.60 -4.73
C LEU A 101 5.06 2.11 -3.31
N LEU A 102 4.42 1.02 -2.84
CA LEU A 102 4.81 0.37 -1.59
C LEU A 102 6.25 -0.16 -1.65
N MET A 103 6.65 -0.79 -2.75
CA MET A 103 8.05 -1.24 -2.93
C MET A 103 9.02 -0.07 -2.87
N VAL A 104 8.70 1.04 -3.52
CA VAL A 104 9.50 2.28 -3.42
C VAL A 104 9.54 2.78 -1.98
N GLY A 105 8.38 2.85 -1.30
CA GLY A 105 8.30 3.27 0.09
C GLY A 105 9.16 2.42 1.03
N VAL A 106 9.11 1.09 0.87
CA VAL A 106 9.92 0.12 1.63
C VAL A 106 11.40 0.28 1.31
N TYR A 107 11.78 0.43 0.04
CA TYR A 107 13.17 0.67 -0.36
C TYR A 107 13.75 1.94 0.26
N PHE A 108 13.00 3.04 0.24
CA PHE A 108 13.42 4.27 0.90
C PHE A 108 13.51 4.10 2.41
N ALA A 109 12.54 3.42 3.03
CA ALA A 109 12.57 3.16 4.46
C ALA A 109 13.80 2.32 4.85
N THR A 110 14.13 1.25 4.14
CA THR A 110 15.25 0.38 4.53
C THR A 110 16.63 0.94 4.18
N ARG A 111 16.73 1.82 3.17
CA ARG A 111 18.01 2.36 2.73
C ARG A 111 18.42 3.63 3.45
N PHE A 112 17.44 4.39 3.94
CA PHE A 112 17.69 5.68 4.55
C PHE A 112 17.41 5.70 6.05
N ALA A 113 16.61 4.78 6.62
CA ALA A 113 16.42 4.60 8.08
C ALA A 113 17.64 4.00 8.79
#